data_AF-A0A2I2L1H0-F1
#
_entry.id   AF-A0A2I2L1H0-F1
#
_cell.length_a   1.000
_cell.length_b   1.000
_cell.length_c   1.000
_cell.angle_alpha   90.00
_cell.angle_beta   90.00
_cell.angle_gamma   90.00
#
_symmetry.space_group_name_H-M   'P 1'
#
loop_
_entity.id
_entity.type
_entity.pdbx_description
1 polymer ?
#
loop_
_entity_poly.entity_id
_entity_poly.type
_entity_poly.pdbx_seq_one_letter_code
_entity_poly.pdbx_strand_id
1 'polypeptide(L)'
;MEAVGTGRRERGARRRGSSIVGAAVAAVVAMVVAALGGCAGVGPGGQVVASTGVATRRVTVTPVDQHWNVTRGWSVEEGESGPGAQIDCGDTRQAYPSPASVSGDVYYCSPSAAAADVCWPTPQPRRMLCLRDPFSTVLTALTAQALVAKVDPPRNPVPLGLLLADGERCRLRDGGAWGAPRGHPDLVGYYSCGADDIVWALPDSSTGGIDKATSSWTVLVGDVTGPLSTRAVTQATFVATAA
;
A
#
# COMPACT_ATOMS: atom_id res chain seq x y z
N MET A 1 40.49 -13.69 42.86
CA MET A 1 39.94 -12.47 43.47
C MET A 1 38.55 -12.28 42.86
N GLU A 2 37.53 -13.02 43.32
CA GLU A 2 36.71 -12.76 44.54
C GLU A 2 36.12 -11.34 44.52
N ALA A 3 34.82 -11.08 44.71
CA ALA A 3 33.73 -11.77 45.42
C ALA A 3 32.39 -11.49 44.68
N VAL A 4 31.37 -12.36 44.59
CA VAL A 4 30.51 -13.00 45.61
C VAL A 4 29.89 -12.00 46.59
N GLY A 5 28.60 -11.70 46.39
CA GLY A 5 27.76 -10.91 47.28
C GLY A 5 26.33 -11.46 47.32
N THR A 6 26.11 -12.40 48.22
CA THR A 6 24.84 -13.06 48.57
C THR A 6 24.02 -12.27 49.59
N GLY A 7 22.68 -12.33 49.48
CA GLY A 7 21.72 -12.10 50.57
C GLY A 7 20.31 -12.32 50.01
N ARG A 8 19.60 -13.45 50.16
CA ARG A 8 19.19 -14.29 51.29
C ARG A 8 18.09 -13.64 52.16
N ARG A 9 16.85 -14.16 51.96
CA ARG A 9 15.84 -14.59 52.98
C ARG A 9 15.02 -13.48 53.69
N GLU A 10 13.73 -13.61 54.03
CA GLU A 10 12.85 -14.74 54.41
C GLU A 10 11.35 -14.49 54.17
N ARG A 11 10.60 -15.61 53.96
CA ARG A 11 9.33 -16.07 54.62
C ARG A 11 8.35 -14.97 55.12
N GLY A 12 7.04 -15.02 54.91
CA GLY A 12 6.10 -16.12 54.66
C GLY A 12 4.90 -16.00 55.61
N ALA A 13 3.65 -16.17 55.12
CA ALA A 13 2.45 -16.53 55.90
C ALA A 13 1.26 -16.73 54.93
N ARG A 14 0.86 -17.96 54.58
CA ARG A 14 -0.22 -18.76 55.21
C ARG A 14 -1.51 -17.98 55.55
N ARG A 15 -2.56 -18.20 54.75
CA ARG A 15 -3.95 -18.46 55.19
C ARG A 15 -4.56 -19.46 54.20
N ARG A 16 -4.65 -20.76 54.55
CA ARG A 16 -5.79 -21.45 55.19
C ARG A 16 -7.13 -21.12 54.52
N GLY A 17 -7.65 -22.11 53.79
CA GLY A 17 -9.00 -22.10 53.26
C GLY A 17 -10.07 -22.41 54.32
N SER A 18 -11.32 -22.22 53.92
CA SER A 18 -12.43 -23.11 54.24
C SER A 18 -13.61 -22.78 53.34
N SER A 19 -14.23 -23.86 52.90
CA SER A 19 -15.38 -24.03 52.02
C SER A 19 -16.63 -23.33 52.53
N ILE A 20 -17.49 -22.88 51.60
CA ILE A 20 -18.94 -22.86 51.83
C ILE A 20 -19.65 -23.46 50.61
N VAL A 21 -20.43 -24.48 50.95
CA VAL A 21 -21.39 -25.27 50.17
C VAL A 21 -22.61 -24.42 49.82
N GLY A 22 -23.24 -24.65 48.66
CA GLY A 22 -24.59 -24.11 48.44
C GLY A 22 -25.05 -24.17 46.98
N ALA A 23 -25.48 -25.35 46.54
CA ALA A 23 -26.29 -25.49 45.33
C ALA A 23 -27.69 -24.88 45.55
N ALA A 24 -28.19 -24.15 44.56
CA ALA A 24 -29.61 -23.89 44.41
C ALA A 24 -29.94 -23.76 42.92
N VAL A 25 -30.35 -24.88 42.32
CA VAL A 25 -31.02 -24.94 41.03
C VAL A 25 -32.48 -24.58 41.28
N ALA A 26 -32.93 -23.42 40.81
CA ALA A 26 -34.35 -23.07 40.79
C ALA A 26 -34.82 -23.09 39.33
N ALA A 27 -35.46 -24.21 38.97
CA ALA A 27 -36.24 -24.34 37.76
C ALA A 27 -37.53 -23.52 37.92
N VAL A 28 -37.76 -22.55 37.04
CA VAL A 28 -39.08 -21.94 36.86
C VAL A 28 -39.63 -22.42 35.52
N VAL A 29 -40.55 -23.38 35.63
CA VAL A 29 -41.47 -23.78 34.58
C VAL A 29 -42.59 -22.75 34.56
N ALA A 30 -42.77 -22.07 33.44
CA ALA A 30 -44.01 -21.35 33.14
C ALA A 30 -44.45 -21.73 31.72
N MET A 31 -45.39 -22.67 31.65
CA MET A 31 -46.26 -22.87 30.50
C MET A 31 -47.37 -21.82 30.55
N VAL A 32 -47.58 -21.05 29.47
CA VAL A 32 -48.92 -20.60 29.06
C VAL A 32 -49.01 -20.52 27.53
N VAL A 33 -49.71 -21.52 27.00
CA VAL A 33 -50.79 -21.51 25.98
C VAL A 33 -50.63 -20.67 24.70
N ALA A 34 -50.77 -21.41 23.60
CA ALA A 34 -50.84 -21.01 22.22
C ALA A 34 -51.99 -20.04 21.88
N ALA A 35 -51.70 -19.10 20.99
CA ALA A 35 -52.68 -18.49 20.10
C ALA A 35 -52.31 -18.86 18.65
N LEU A 36 -53.26 -19.50 17.98
CA LEU A 36 -53.21 -19.92 16.57
C LEU A 36 -53.28 -18.69 15.65
N GLY A 37 -52.38 -18.59 14.69
CA GLY A 37 -52.50 -17.62 13.60
C GLY A 37 -51.26 -17.55 12.70
N GLY A 38 -51.31 -18.19 11.52
CA GLY A 38 -50.48 -17.84 10.36
C GLY A 38 -49.47 -18.88 9.88
N CYS A 39 -49.88 -19.72 8.93
CA CYS A 39 -48.99 -20.38 7.96
C CYS A 39 -48.47 -19.31 6.95
N ALA A 40 -47.29 -19.32 6.35
CA ALA A 40 -46.11 -20.18 6.41
C ALA A 40 -44.90 -19.45 5.74
N GLY A 41 -43.68 -19.74 6.19
CA GLY A 41 -42.50 -19.82 5.32
C GLY A 41 -41.38 -18.78 5.46
N VAL A 42 -40.75 -18.63 6.64
CA VAL A 42 -39.42 -18.01 6.75
C VAL A 42 -38.38 -19.13 6.82
N GLY A 43 -37.71 -19.41 5.70
CA GLY A 43 -36.49 -20.22 5.71
C GLY A 43 -35.35 -19.45 6.38
N PRO A 44 -34.35 -20.14 6.99
CA PRO A 44 -33.15 -19.49 7.51
C PRO A 44 -32.24 -19.15 6.32
N GLY A 45 -32.67 -18.19 5.50
CA GLY A 45 -31.79 -17.46 4.61
C GLY A 45 -31.00 -16.50 5.48
N GLY A 46 -29.88 -16.97 6.04
CA GLY A 46 -28.83 -16.08 6.52
C GLY A 46 -28.38 -15.23 5.34
N GLN A 47 -29.00 -14.06 5.19
CA GLN A 47 -28.50 -13.05 4.29
C GLN A 47 -27.17 -12.62 4.89
N VAL A 48 -26.10 -13.17 4.34
CA VAL A 48 -24.77 -12.57 4.42
C VAL A 48 -24.98 -11.17 3.86
N VAL A 49 -25.08 -10.19 4.76
CA VAL A 49 -25.00 -8.78 4.36
C VAL A 49 -23.60 -8.67 3.79
N ALA A 50 -23.49 -8.74 2.46
CA ALA A 50 -22.29 -8.36 1.77
C ALA A 50 -22.03 -6.92 2.21
N SER A 51 -20.98 -6.70 3.00
CA SER A 51 -20.48 -5.37 3.27
C SER A 51 -20.29 -4.73 1.91
N THR A 52 -21.18 -3.80 1.55
CA THR A 52 -21.02 -2.97 0.35
C THR A 52 -19.80 -2.10 0.60
N GLY A 53 -18.62 -2.67 0.34
CA GLY A 53 -17.37 -1.95 0.38
C GLY A 53 -17.49 -0.75 -0.55
N VAL A 54 -16.98 0.40 -0.11
CA VAL A 54 -16.85 1.55 -0.99
C VAL A 54 -15.94 1.13 -2.14
N ALA A 55 -16.36 1.37 -3.38
CA ALA A 55 -15.56 1.06 -4.54
C ALA A 55 -14.26 1.90 -4.51
N THR A 56 -13.14 1.28 -4.83
CA THR A 56 -11.84 1.96 -4.90
C THR A 56 -11.85 3.00 -6.02
N ARG A 57 -11.53 4.25 -5.67
CA ARG A 57 -11.44 5.33 -6.66
C ARG A 57 -10.11 5.26 -7.40
N ARG A 58 -10.16 5.06 -8.71
CA ARG A 58 -8.98 5.20 -9.58
C ARG A 58 -8.82 6.67 -9.96
N VAL A 59 -7.68 7.26 -9.65
CA VAL A 59 -7.34 8.65 -9.99
C VAL A 59 -6.16 8.61 -10.95
N THR A 60 -6.25 9.35 -12.04
CA THR A 60 -5.12 9.56 -12.95
C THR A 60 -4.67 11.01 -12.83
N VAL A 61 -3.43 11.23 -12.41
CA VAL A 61 -2.84 12.58 -12.39
C VAL A 61 -2.14 12.85 -13.71
N THR A 62 -2.23 14.10 -14.17
CA THR A 62 -1.68 14.55 -15.46
C THR A 62 -0.87 15.83 -15.29
N PRO A 63 0.34 15.74 -14.72
CA PRO A 63 1.14 16.91 -14.35
C PRO A 63 1.82 17.59 -15.54
N VAL A 64 1.93 16.90 -16.67
CA VAL A 64 2.55 17.38 -17.91
C VAL A 64 1.58 17.17 -19.09
N ASP A 65 1.50 18.11 -20.02
CA ASP A 65 0.68 18.04 -21.23
C ASP A 65 1.42 17.49 -22.46
N GLN A 66 0.72 17.31 -23.58
CA GLN A 66 1.31 16.79 -24.83
C GLN A 66 2.39 17.69 -25.43
N HIS A 67 2.45 18.95 -25.01
CA HIS A 67 3.47 19.92 -25.41
C HIS A 67 4.64 19.96 -24.42
N TRP A 68 4.67 19.04 -23.45
CA TRP A 68 5.66 18.93 -22.40
C TRP A 68 5.68 20.12 -21.44
N ASN A 69 4.56 20.83 -21.32
CA ASN A 69 4.39 21.89 -20.33
C ASN A 69 3.77 21.33 -19.05
N VAL A 70 4.13 21.94 -17.93
CA VAL A 70 3.55 21.63 -16.63
C VAL A 70 2.11 22.15 -16.58
N THR A 71 1.17 21.31 -16.17
CA THR A 71 -0.25 21.67 -16.13
C THR A 71 -0.58 22.55 -14.91
N ARG A 72 -1.71 23.26 -14.96
CA ARG A 72 -2.15 24.15 -13.86
C ARG A 72 -2.24 23.37 -12.54
N GLY A 73 -1.71 23.95 -11.48
CA GLY A 73 -1.73 23.38 -10.13
C GLY A 73 -0.50 22.53 -9.79
N TRP A 74 0.40 22.33 -10.74
CA TRP A 74 1.69 21.69 -10.54
C TRP A 74 2.81 22.71 -10.55
N SER A 75 3.86 22.43 -9.78
CA SER A 75 5.10 23.22 -9.78
C SER A 75 6.30 22.32 -10.06
N VAL A 76 7.41 22.95 -10.44
CA VAL A 76 8.68 22.27 -10.67
C VAL A 76 9.71 22.79 -9.68
N GLU A 77 10.43 21.88 -9.06
CA GLU A 77 11.66 22.18 -8.33
C GLU A 77 12.87 21.62 -9.09
N GLU A 78 14.03 22.24 -8.93
CA GLU A 78 15.27 21.70 -9.49
C GLU A 78 15.80 20.59 -8.57
N GLY A 79 16.04 19.41 -9.15
CA GLY A 79 16.72 18.33 -8.45
C GLY A 79 18.23 18.50 -8.46
N GLU A 80 18.92 17.52 -7.89
CA GLU A 80 20.38 17.50 -7.91
C GLU A 80 20.91 17.41 -9.34
N SER A 81 21.92 18.23 -9.65
CA SER A 81 22.54 18.31 -10.96
C SER A 81 24.06 18.16 -10.85
N GLY A 82 24.66 17.39 -11.75
CA GLY A 82 26.10 17.21 -11.81
C GLY A 82 26.52 15.79 -12.20
N PRO A 83 27.83 15.54 -12.36
CA PRO A 83 28.35 14.18 -12.53
C PRO A 83 27.92 13.29 -11.36
N GLY A 84 27.25 12.17 -11.63
CA GLY A 84 26.76 11.23 -10.61
C GLY A 84 25.30 11.43 -10.19
N ALA A 85 24.67 12.57 -10.48
CA ALA A 85 23.25 12.83 -10.20
C ALA A 85 22.32 12.49 -11.39
N GLN A 86 22.89 11.95 -12.47
CA GLN A 86 22.14 11.66 -13.69
C GLN A 86 21.34 10.36 -13.57
N ILE A 87 20.08 10.41 -14.00
CA ILE A 87 19.20 9.25 -14.04
C ILE A 87 19.32 8.51 -15.37
N ASP A 88 19.25 7.18 -15.34
CA ASP A 88 19.17 6.34 -16.53
C ASP A 88 17.72 5.94 -16.80
N CYS A 89 17.12 6.59 -17.79
CA CYS A 89 15.77 6.30 -18.29
C CYS A 89 15.81 5.37 -19.52
N GLY A 90 16.99 4.83 -19.85
CA GLY A 90 17.30 4.23 -21.14
C GLY A 90 17.89 5.22 -22.14
N ASP A 91 17.87 4.82 -23.41
CA ASP A 91 18.41 5.58 -24.54
C ASP A 91 17.46 5.53 -25.76
N THR A 92 17.96 5.96 -26.93
CA THR A 92 17.20 5.98 -28.19
C THR A 92 16.96 4.59 -28.82
N ARG A 93 17.49 3.51 -28.22
CA ARG A 93 17.27 2.13 -28.63
C ARG A 93 16.39 1.36 -27.65
N GLN A 94 16.51 1.66 -26.36
CA GLN A 94 15.76 1.00 -25.32
C GLN A 94 15.43 1.98 -24.20
N ALA A 95 14.13 2.16 -23.94
CA ALA A 95 13.65 2.95 -22.81
C ALA A 95 12.58 2.14 -22.05
N TYR A 96 12.37 2.49 -20.79
CA TYR A 96 11.54 1.71 -19.88
C TYR A 96 10.27 2.48 -19.52
N PRO A 97 9.08 1.95 -19.83
CA PRO A 97 7.85 2.63 -19.44
C PRO A 97 7.69 2.60 -17.93
N SER A 98 7.15 3.69 -17.38
CA SER A 98 6.77 3.72 -15.97
C SER A 98 5.73 2.63 -15.68
N PRO A 99 5.87 1.86 -14.58
CA PRO A 99 4.90 0.85 -14.19
C PRO A 99 3.52 1.44 -13.86
N ALA A 100 3.46 2.75 -13.54
CA ALA A 100 2.23 3.44 -13.16
C ALA A 100 1.57 4.22 -14.30
N SER A 101 2.17 4.23 -15.49
CA SER A 101 1.64 5.00 -16.61
C SER A 101 0.46 4.32 -17.28
N VAL A 102 -0.56 5.12 -17.59
CA VAL A 102 -1.67 4.73 -18.47
C VAL A 102 -1.62 5.44 -19.83
N SER A 103 -0.57 6.20 -20.10
CA SER A 103 -0.27 6.82 -21.41
C SER A 103 1.16 6.54 -21.86
N GLY A 104 1.45 6.76 -23.15
CA GLY A 104 2.81 6.69 -23.66
C GLY A 104 3.72 7.79 -23.11
N ASP A 105 5.02 7.62 -23.35
CA ASP A 105 6.07 8.61 -23.08
C ASP A 105 6.16 9.06 -21.61
N VAL A 106 5.95 8.11 -20.69
CA VAL A 106 6.20 8.25 -19.25
C VAL A 106 7.16 7.14 -18.82
N TYR A 107 8.24 7.51 -18.18
CA TYR A 107 9.43 6.66 -18.03
C TYR A 107 9.67 6.27 -16.58
N TYR A 108 10.14 5.04 -16.39
CA TYR A 108 10.89 4.64 -15.20
C TYR A 108 12.37 4.96 -15.43
N CYS A 109 13.03 5.52 -14.43
CA CYS A 109 14.45 5.83 -14.49
C CYS A 109 15.18 5.33 -13.22
N SER A 110 16.37 4.79 -13.43
CA SER A 110 17.28 4.37 -12.36
C SER A 110 18.29 5.48 -12.02
N PRO A 111 18.98 5.43 -10.86
CA PRO A 111 18.83 4.46 -9.77
C PRO A 111 17.54 4.68 -8.98
N SER A 112 17.10 3.65 -8.26
CA SER A 112 15.93 3.71 -7.37
C SER A 112 15.99 4.86 -6.36
N ALA A 113 17.20 5.20 -5.89
CA ALA A 113 17.41 6.30 -4.93
C ALA A 113 16.95 7.67 -5.47
N ALA A 114 16.85 7.82 -6.80
CA ALA A 114 16.28 9.02 -7.41
C ALA A 114 14.75 9.10 -7.27
N ALA A 115 14.07 8.02 -6.84
CA ALA A 115 12.61 7.93 -6.78
C ALA A 115 11.96 8.35 -8.12
N ALA A 116 12.59 7.97 -9.23
CA ALA A 116 12.26 8.42 -10.58
C ALA A 116 11.41 7.38 -11.33
N ASP A 117 10.42 6.81 -10.65
CA ASP A 117 9.55 5.76 -11.21
C ASP A 117 8.57 6.29 -12.27
N VAL A 118 8.37 7.61 -12.29
CA VAL A 118 7.46 8.35 -13.16
C VAL A 118 8.14 9.64 -13.60
N CYS A 119 8.58 9.69 -14.86
CA CYS A 119 9.23 10.86 -15.44
C CYS A 119 8.70 11.17 -16.84
N TRP A 120 8.53 12.46 -17.14
CA TRP A 120 8.19 12.96 -18.48
C TRP A 120 9.39 13.66 -19.11
N PRO A 121 9.63 13.47 -20.43
CA PRO A 121 10.62 14.26 -21.14
C PRO A 121 10.17 15.71 -21.27
N THR A 122 11.12 16.60 -21.54
CA THR A 122 10.86 18.00 -21.84
C THR A 122 11.46 18.38 -23.20
N PRO A 123 11.15 19.57 -23.75
CA PRO A 123 11.79 20.05 -24.98
C PRO A 123 13.28 20.32 -24.80
N GLN A 124 13.75 20.47 -23.55
CA GLN A 124 15.17 20.61 -23.24
C GLN A 124 15.84 19.23 -23.29
N PRO A 125 16.93 19.05 -24.08
CA PRO A 125 17.59 17.77 -24.22
C PRO A 125 17.97 17.18 -22.86
N ARG A 126 17.64 15.90 -22.66
CA ARG A 126 17.93 15.11 -21.44
C ARG A 126 17.29 15.63 -20.15
N ARG A 127 16.49 16.70 -20.18
CA ARG A 127 15.76 17.14 -18.99
C ARG A 127 14.46 16.39 -18.87
N MET A 128 14.25 15.82 -17.69
CA MET A 128 13.06 15.06 -17.30
C MET A 128 12.36 15.78 -16.15
N LEU A 129 11.03 15.69 -16.09
CA LEU A 129 10.22 16.09 -14.93
C LEU A 129 9.70 14.83 -14.25
N CYS A 130 10.09 14.59 -13.01
CA CYS A 130 9.79 13.35 -12.31
C CYS A 130 8.83 13.57 -11.13
N LEU A 131 7.79 12.74 -11.03
CA LEU A 131 6.89 12.70 -9.89
C LEU A 131 7.41 11.68 -8.88
N ARG A 132 8.06 12.17 -7.82
CA ARG A 132 8.68 11.32 -6.79
C ARG A 132 7.71 10.90 -5.67
N ASP A 133 6.71 11.73 -5.40
CA ASP A 133 5.66 11.49 -4.39
C ASP A 133 4.27 11.54 -5.06
N PRO A 134 3.50 10.44 -5.10
CA PRO A 134 2.14 10.40 -5.69
C PRO A 134 1.11 11.29 -4.98
N PHE A 135 1.43 11.83 -3.80
CA PHE A 135 0.55 12.69 -3.02
C PHE A 135 0.97 14.17 -3.04
N SER A 136 2.05 14.49 -3.76
CA SER A 136 2.54 15.85 -3.97
C SER A 136 2.06 16.42 -5.31
N THR A 137 2.06 17.74 -5.42
CA THR A 137 1.84 18.49 -6.67
C THR A 137 3.13 19.12 -7.20
N VAL A 138 4.28 18.59 -6.80
CA VAL A 138 5.61 19.06 -7.20
C VAL A 138 6.30 18.00 -8.05
N LEU A 139 6.82 18.41 -9.20
CA LEU A 139 7.72 17.63 -10.04
C LEU A 139 9.17 18.04 -9.76
N THR A 140 10.06 17.08 -9.69
CA THR A 140 11.50 17.35 -9.60
C THR A 140 12.11 17.29 -11.00
N ALA A 141 12.78 18.36 -11.43
CA ALA A 141 13.53 18.37 -12.67
C ALA A 141 14.87 17.63 -12.49
N LEU A 142 15.09 16.59 -13.29
CA LEU A 142 16.29 15.76 -13.25
C LEU A 142 16.95 15.67 -14.64
N THR A 143 18.23 15.31 -14.67
CA THR A 143 18.98 15.13 -15.91
C THR A 143 19.15 13.65 -16.25
N ALA A 144 18.59 13.21 -17.36
CA ALA A 144 18.81 11.89 -17.92
C ALA A 144 20.24 11.73 -18.47
N GLN A 145 20.77 10.52 -18.50
CA GLN A 145 22.08 10.20 -19.08
C GLN A 145 22.09 10.35 -20.61
N ALA A 146 20.96 10.05 -21.27
CA ALA A 146 20.79 10.10 -22.71
C ALA A 146 19.41 10.65 -23.10
N LEU A 147 19.22 10.88 -24.40
CA LEU A 147 17.87 11.03 -24.97
C LEU A 147 17.19 9.66 -25.00
N VAL A 148 15.88 9.62 -24.76
CA VAL A 148 15.10 8.38 -24.69
C VAL A 148 14.25 8.18 -25.95
N ALA A 149 14.11 6.92 -26.38
CA ALA A 149 13.11 6.52 -27.36
C ALA A 149 11.71 6.61 -26.77
N LYS A 150 10.69 6.73 -27.63
CA LYS A 150 9.29 6.66 -27.21
C LYS A 150 8.94 5.30 -26.59
N VAL A 151 8.00 5.30 -25.65
CA VAL A 151 7.51 4.09 -24.99
C VAL A 151 5.99 4.05 -24.95
N ASP A 152 5.42 2.87 -25.15
CA ASP A 152 4.02 2.59 -24.88
C ASP A 152 3.80 2.30 -23.38
N PRO A 153 2.61 2.62 -22.81
CA PRO A 153 2.31 2.27 -21.44
C PRO A 153 2.32 0.73 -21.23
N PRO A 154 2.62 0.25 -20.01
CA PRO A 154 2.54 -1.17 -19.72
C PRO A 154 1.11 -1.69 -19.91
N ARG A 155 0.98 -2.96 -20.33
CA ARG A 155 -0.33 -3.61 -20.52
C ARG A 155 -1.13 -3.69 -19.22
N ASN A 156 -0.44 -3.89 -18.10
CA ASN A 156 -1.03 -4.04 -16.78
C ASN A 156 -0.38 -3.00 -15.83
N PRO A 157 -0.83 -1.73 -15.85
CA PRO A 157 -0.27 -0.72 -14.98
C PRO A 157 -0.64 -0.98 -13.52
N VAL A 158 0.29 -0.65 -12.62
CA VAL A 158 0.09 -0.69 -11.17
C VAL A 158 0.08 0.74 -10.60
N PRO A 159 -0.73 1.06 -9.59
CA PRO A 159 -0.77 2.43 -9.05
C PRO A 159 0.59 2.89 -8.54
N LEU A 160 0.94 4.17 -8.75
CA LEU A 160 2.10 4.80 -8.10
C LEU A 160 1.84 4.97 -6.59
N GLY A 161 0.60 5.25 -6.20
CA GLY A 161 0.23 5.45 -4.80
C GLY A 161 -1.13 4.89 -4.44
N LEU A 162 -1.30 4.53 -3.17
CA LEU A 162 -2.53 4.02 -2.58
C LEU A 162 -2.91 4.87 -1.36
N LEU A 163 -4.19 5.20 -1.22
CA LEU A 163 -4.76 5.69 0.04
C LEU A 163 -5.57 4.56 0.66
N LEU A 164 -5.19 4.15 1.87
CA LEU A 164 -5.88 3.11 2.62
C LEU A 164 -7.06 3.70 3.42
N ALA A 165 -7.96 2.82 3.90
CA ALA A 165 -9.17 3.22 4.61
C ALA A 165 -8.93 3.87 5.98
N ASP A 166 -7.77 3.63 6.59
CA ASP A 166 -7.29 4.28 7.81
C ASP A 166 -6.56 5.61 7.53
N GLY A 167 -6.51 6.04 6.27
CA GLY A 167 -5.88 7.29 5.83
C GLY A 167 -4.39 7.16 5.51
N GLU A 168 -3.83 5.95 5.64
CA GLU A 168 -2.43 5.72 5.34
C GLU A 168 -2.14 5.88 3.85
N ARG A 169 -1.01 6.53 3.57
CA ARG A 169 -0.52 6.81 2.22
C ARG A 169 0.60 5.85 1.91
N CYS A 170 0.40 5.04 0.89
CA CYS A 170 1.40 4.10 0.41
C CYS A 170 1.94 4.51 -0.95
N ARG A 171 3.25 4.41 -1.14
CA ARG A 171 3.93 4.68 -2.41
C ARG A 171 4.59 3.42 -2.93
N LEU A 172 4.49 3.20 -4.25
CA LEU A 172 5.05 2.04 -4.93
C LEU A 172 6.54 1.92 -4.59
N ARG A 173 6.98 0.70 -4.29
CA ARG A 173 8.37 0.43 -4.00
C ARG A 173 9.24 0.83 -5.19
N ASP A 174 10.22 1.67 -4.92
CA ASP A 174 11.19 2.15 -5.90
C ASP A 174 12.52 1.43 -5.82
N GLY A 175 12.86 0.83 -4.67
CA GLY A 175 14.03 -0.04 -4.54
C GLY A 175 14.39 -0.35 -3.10
N GLY A 176 15.69 -0.57 -2.86
CA GLY A 176 16.24 -0.91 -1.54
C GLY A 176 16.06 -2.39 -1.16
N ALA A 177 16.82 -2.82 -0.15
CA ALA A 177 16.70 -4.14 0.45
C ALA A 177 15.58 -4.12 1.49
N TRP A 178 14.58 -4.98 1.30
CA TRP A 178 13.42 -5.09 2.18
C TRP A 178 13.44 -6.50 2.77
N GLY A 179 13.11 -6.61 4.05
CA GLY A 179 12.91 -7.91 4.69
C GLY A 179 11.65 -8.61 4.17
N ALA A 180 11.39 -9.78 4.72
CA ALA A 180 10.10 -10.45 4.60
C ALA A 180 9.45 -10.52 6.00
N PRO A 181 8.11 -10.52 6.11
CA PRO A 181 7.43 -10.66 7.39
C PRO A 181 7.83 -11.97 8.06
N ARG A 182 8.10 -11.96 9.38
CA ARG A 182 8.58 -13.16 10.10
C ARG A 182 7.67 -14.39 9.95
N GLY A 183 6.35 -14.17 9.89
CA GLY A 183 5.36 -15.24 9.71
C GLY A 183 5.11 -15.65 8.26
N HIS A 184 5.63 -14.89 7.30
CA HIS A 184 5.38 -15.06 5.87
C HIS A 184 6.65 -14.76 5.05
N PRO A 185 7.70 -15.60 5.19
CA PRO A 185 9.01 -15.36 4.58
C PRO A 185 9.00 -15.42 3.04
N ASP A 186 7.91 -15.89 2.45
CA ASP A 186 7.65 -15.97 1.02
C ASP A 186 7.10 -14.67 0.43
N LEU A 187 6.67 -13.70 1.26
CA LEU A 187 6.13 -12.43 0.79
C LEU A 187 7.23 -11.39 0.54
N VAL A 188 6.98 -10.52 -0.44
CA VAL A 188 7.82 -9.37 -0.77
C VAL A 188 7.02 -8.07 -0.69
N GLY A 189 7.71 -6.97 -0.37
CA GLY A 189 7.10 -5.66 -0.26
C GLY A 189 6.90 -5.00 -1.62
N TYR A 190 5.69 -4.46 -1.83
CA TYR A 190 5.27 -3.77 -3.05
C TYR A 190 5.05 -2.27 -2.86
N TYR A 191 4.61 -1.84 -1.68
CA TYR A 191 4.42 -0.43 -1.35
C TYR A 191 4.95 -0.15 0.05
N SER A 192 5.58 1.00 0.24
CA SER A 192 5.91 1.53 1.57
C SER A 192 4.77 2.45 1.99
N CYS A 193 4.29 2.26 3.21
CA CYS A 193 3.17 2.97 3.81
C CYS A 193 3.63 3.64 5.11
N GLY A 194 3.19 4.88 5.34
CA GLY A 194 3.39 5.53 6.64
C GLY A 194 4.85 5.51 7.12
N ALA A 195 5.05 5.15 8.39
CA ALA A 195 6.39 5.07 8.98
C ALA A 195 7.08 3.71 8.72
N ASP A 196 6.36 2.61 8.95
CA ASP A 196 6.95 1.26 8.98
C ASP A 196 6.14 0.20 8.23
N ASP A 197 4.91 0.52 7.79
CA ASP A 197 4.01 -0.46 7.20
C ASP A 197 4.34 -0.70 5.72
N ILE A 198 4.13 -1.93 5.29
CA ILE A 198 4.43 -2.38 3.93
C ILE A 198 3.23 -3.15 3.39
N VAL A 199 2.91 -2.94 2.11
CA VAL A 199 2.01 -3.83 1.37
C VAL A 199 2.79 -5.07 0.95
N TRP A 200 2.33 -6.24 1.39
CA TRP A 200 2.95 -7.54 1.17
C TRP A 200 2.14 -8.37 0.19
N ALA A 201 2.83 -9.08 -0.71
CA ALA A 201 2.23 -10.11 -1.54
C ALA A 201 3.28 -11.14 -1.98
N LEU A 202 2.81 -12.23 -2.58
CA LEU A 202 3.70 -13.17 -3.25
C LEU A 202 4.49 -12.47 -4.36
N PRO A 203 5.71 -12.93 -4.67
CA PRO A 203 6.49 -12.46 -5.80
C PRO A 203 5.70 -12.50 -7.11
N ASP A 204 6.10 -11.68 -8.07
CA ASP A 204 5.54 -11.63 -9.43
C ASP A 204 4.04 -11.28 -9.50
N SER A 205 3.48 -10.67 -8.44
CA SER A 205 2.13 -10.13 -8.47
C SER A 205 1.97 -9.07 -9.58
N SER A 206 1.20 -9.42 -10.61
CA SER A 206 0.89 -8.55 -11.74
C SER A 206 0.02 -7.35 -11.39
N THR A 207 -0.55 -7.32 -10.18
CA THR A 207 -1.41 -6.24 -9.69
C THR A 207 -0.71 -5.31 -8.71
N GLY A 208 0.55 -5.60 -8.34
CA GLY A 208 1.29 -4.89 -7.30
C GLY A 208 0.92 -5.34 -5.88
N GLY A 209 0.47 -6.59 -5.69
CA GLY A 209 0.03 -7.07 -4.38
C GLY A 209 -1.35 -6.56 -3.95
N ILE A 210 -2.13 -6.04 -4.90
CA ILE A 210 -3.49 -5.55 -4.71
C ILE A 210 -4.48 -6.63 -5.14
N ASP A 211 -5.38 -7.03 -4.27
CA ASP A 211 -6.54 -7.82 -4.66
C ASP A 211 -7.55 -6.92 -5.38
N LYS A 212 -7.77 -7.21 -6.67
CA LYS A 212 -8.66 -6.48 -7.57
C LYS A 212 -9.84 -7.34 -8.03
N ALA A 213 -10.16 -8.44 -7.34
CA ALA A 213 -11.24 -9.36 -7.73
C ALA A 213 -12.63 -8.71 -7.71
N THR A 214 -12.80 -7.64 -6.93
CA THR A 214 -14.03 -6.84 -6.87
C THR A 214 -13.74 -5.36 -7.13
N SER A 215 -14.78 -4.51 -7.17
CA SER A 215 -14.62 -3.06 -7.23
C SER A 215 -14.03 -2.45 -5.95
N SER A 216 -14.04 -3.19 -4.83
CA SER A 216 -13.45 -2.77 -3.55
C SER A 216 -12.12 -3.49 -3.39
N TRP A 217 -11.04 -2.82 -3.78
CA TRP A 217 -9.70 -3.38 -3.72
C TRP A 217 -9.20 -3.45 -2.29
N THR A 218 -8.38 -4.47 -2.02
CA THR A 218 -7.72 -4.63 -0.73
C THR A 218 -6.24 -4.96 -0.90
N VAL A 219 -5.49 -4.74 0.16
CA VAL A 219 -4.06 -5.09 0.28
C VAL A 219 -3.82 -5.77 1.62
N LEU A 220 -2.78 -6.61 1.69
CA LEU A 220 -2.26 -7.14 2.95
C LEU A 220 -1.16 -6.21 3.45
N VAL A 221 -1.34 -5.59 4.61
CA VAL A 221 -0.43 -4.56 5.14
C VAL A 221 0.06 -4.89 6.55
N GLY A 222 1.27 -4.43 6.88
CA GLY A 222 1.82 -4.39 8.23
C GLY A 222 3.34 -4.27 8.25
N ASP A 223 3.92 -4.05 9.43
CA ASP A 223 5.37 -4.10 9.65
C ASP A 223 5.96 -5.51 9.44
N VAL A 224 7.27 -5.57 9.15
CA VAL A 224 8.07 -6.79 9.00
C VAL A 224 8.01 -7.71 10.24
N THR A 225 7.85 -7.15 11.44
CA THR A 225 7.78 -7.91 12.69
C THR A 225 6.36 -8.06 13.24
N GLY A 226 5.43 -7.25 12.76
CA GLY A 226 4.06 -7.17 13.22
C GLY A 226 3.09 -8.17 12.57
N PRO A 227 1.85 -8.24 13.06
CA PRO A 227 0.80 -8.99 12.38
C PRO A 227 0.41 -8.30 11.07
N LEU A 228 0.12 -9.09 10.05
CA LEU A 228 -0.44 -8.58 8.81
C LEU A 228 -1.96 -8.47 8.89
N SER A 229 -2.52 -7.47 8.21
CA SER A 229 -3.96 -7.27 8.16
C SER A 229 -4.43 -6.81 6.79
N THR A 230 -5.62 -7.25 6.38
CA THR A 230 -6.23 -6.76 5.14
C THR A 230 -6.75 -5.35 5.36
N ARG A 231 -6.41 -4.45 4.43
CA ARG A 231 -6.87 -3.06 4.40
C ARG A 231 -7.52 -2.75 3.07
N ALA A 232 -8.64 -2.01 3.12
CA ALA A 232 -9.30 -1.54 1.93
C ALA A 232 -8.52 -0.37 1.32
N VAL A 233 -8.40 -0.38 -0.01
CA VAL A 233 -7.83 0.72 -0.78
C VAL A 233 -8.96 1.66 -1.16
N THR A 234 -8.95 2.89 -0.67
CA THR A 234 -9.97 3.90 -0.99
C THR A 234 -9.63 4.65 -2.28
N GLN A 235 -8.34 4.86 -2.55
CA GLN A 235 -7.86 5.48 -3.78
C GLN A 235 -6.62 4.77 -4.32
N ALA A 236 -6.54 4.65 -5.64
CA ALA A 236 -5.37 4.21 -6.38
C ALA A 236 -4.97 5.26 -7.42
N THR A 237 -3.75 5.80 -7.32
CA THR A 237 -3.24 6.88 -8.18
C THR A 237 -2.40 6.30 -9.33
N PHE A 238 -2.76 6.61 -10.56
CA PHE A 238 -2.02 6.35 -11.80
C PHE A 238 -1.57 7.67 -12.42
N VAL A 239 -0.70 7.61 -13.42
CA VAL A 239 -0.21 8.81 -14.11
C VAL A 239 -0.46 8.75 -15.61
N ALA A 240 -0.64 9.91 -16.23
CA ALA A 240 -0.69 10.06 -17.68
C ALA A 240 -0.19 11.44 -18.10
N THR A 241 -0.02 11.63 -19.40
CA THR A 241 0.14 12.94 -20.03
C THR A 241 -1.25 13.54 -20.29
N ALA A 242 -1.45 14.82 -19.97
CA ALA A 242 -2.70 15.52 -20.27
C ALA A 242 -2.88 15.66 -21.79
N ALA A 243 -4.13 15.59 -22.24
CA ALA A 243 -4.51 15.81 -23.64
C ALA A 243 -4.53 17.30 -24.01
#